data_AF-A0A926AY03-F1
#
_entry.id   AF-A0A926AY03-F1
#
_cell.length_a   1.000
_cell.length_b   1.000
_cell.length_c   1.000
_cell.angle_alpha   90.00
_cell.angle_beta   90.00
_cell.angle_gamma   90.00
#
_symmetry.space_group_name_H-M   'P 1'
#
loop_
_entity.id
_entity.type
_entity.pdbx_description
1 polymer ?
#
loop_
_entity_poly.entity_id
_entity_poly.type
_entity_poly.pdbx_seq_one_letter_code
_entity_poly.pdbx_strand_id
1 'polypeptide(L)' 'MIDWLIDRSIRHRAVVVLTAALCAVAGVVAAVRTPMDAVPDLSENQVIVFTNWPGHGPQEVDEHVT' A
#
# COMPACT_ATOMS: atom_id res chain seq x y z
N MET A 1 -19.11 18.70 26.51
CA MET A 1 -18.09 18.76 25.43
C MET A 1 -18.63 18.21 24.12
N ILE A 2 -19.22 17.01 24.13
CA ILE A 2 -19.92 16.45 22.97
C ILE A 2 -21.13 17.32 22.57
N ASP A 3 -21.88 17.85 23.54
CA ASP A 3 -23.06 18.69 23.27
C ASP A 3 -22.70 19.93 22.44
N TRP A 4 -21.56 20.57 22.75
CA TRP A 4 -21.06 21.70 21.96
C TRP A 4 -20.75 21.30 20.52
N LEU A 5 -20.20 20.11 20.29
CA LEU A 5 -19.92 19.61 18.95
C LEU A 5 -21.20 19.31 18.18
N ILE A 6 -22.20 18.71 18.84
CA ILE A 6 -23.51 18.42 18.27
C ILE A 6 -24.22 19.72 17.90
N ASP A 7 -24.28 20.70 18.81
CA ASP A 7 -24.91 22.00 18.58
C ASP A 7 -24.25 22.76 17.42
N ARG A 8 -22.91 22.73 17.34
CA ARG A 8 -22.16 23.33 16.23
C ARG A 8 -22.42 22.59 14.91
N SER A 9 -22.50 21.26 14.95
CA SER A 9 -22.80 20.42 13.78
C SER A 9 -24.21 20.69 13.24
N ILE A 10 -25.21 20.78 14.11
CA ILE A 10 -26.60 21.07 13.74
C ILE A 10 -26.72 22.50 13.19
N ARG A 11 -26.11 23.49 13.86
CA ARG A 11 -26.11 24.89 13.42
C ARG A 11 -25.47 25.08 12.05
N HIS A 12 -24.41 24.32 11.76
CA HIS A 12 -23.69 24.35 10.48
C HIS A 12 -23.93 23.11 9.62
N ARG A 13 -25.18 22.63 9.58
CA ARG A 13 -25.57 21.42 8.82
C ARG A 13 -25.10 21.41 7.37
N ALA A 14 -25.06 22.56 6.70
CA ALA A 14 -24.59 22.66 5.33
C ALA A 14 -23.10 22.30 5.20
N VAL A 15 -22.26 22.77 6.12
CA VAL A 15 -20.83 22.44 6.17
C VAL A 15 -20.64 20.95 6.43
N VAL A 16 -21.39 20.38 7.39
CA VAL A 16 -21.34 18.95 7.70
C VAL A 16 -21.69 18.10 6.49
N VAL A 17 -22.78 18.42 5.79
CA VAL A 17 -23.22 17.69 4.58
C VAL A 17 -22.20 17.82 3.45
N LEU A 18 -21.66 19.03 3.21
CA LEU A 18 -20.64 19.23 2.18
C LEU A 18 -19.36 18.45 2.49
N THR A 19 -18.87 18.49 3.73
CA THR A 19 -17.70 17.72 4.13
C THR A 19 -17.96 16.21 4.00
N ALA A 20 -19.13 15.72 4.43
CA ALA A 20 -19.50 14.32 4.25
C ALA A 20 -19.55 13.91 2.77
N ALA A 21 -20.11 14.76 1.90
CA ALA A 21 -20.14 14.52 0.47
C ALA A 21 -18.74 14.49 -0.16
N LEU A 22 -17.86 15.41 0.24
CA LEU A 22 -16.46 15.40 -0.19
C LEU A 22 -15.73 14.13 0.27
N CYS A 23 -15.93 13.71 1.52
CA CYS A 23 -15.39 12.44 2.03
C CYS A 23 -15.93 11.23 1.26
N ALA A 24 -17.21 11.22 0.89
CA ALA A 24 -17.80 10.15 0.10
C ALA A 24 -17.19 10.09 -1.31
N VAL A 25 -17.05 11.24 -1.99
CA VAL A 25 -16.41 11.31 -3.31
C VAL A 25 -14.96 10.85 -3.23
N ALA A 26 -14.20 11.34 -2.25
CA ALA A 26 -12.82 10.92 -2.04
C ALA A 26 -12.71 9.42 -1.76
N GLY A 27 -13.63 8.87 -0.96
CA GLY A 27 -13.74 7.44 -0.68
C GLY A 27 -14.03 6.61 -1.91
N VAL A 28 -14.95 7.04 -2.77
CA VAL A 28 -15.25 6.36 -4.04
C VAL A 28 -14.04 6.41 -4.98
N VAL A 29 -13.40 7.58 -5.11
CA VAL A 29 -12.20 7.73 -5.93
C VAL A 29 -11.08 6.81 -5.44
N ALA A 30 -10.87 6.73 -4.13
CA ALA A 30 -9.90 5.82 -3.53
C ALA A 30 -10.29 4.36 -3.81
N ALA A 31 -11.53 3.95 -3.53
CA ALA A 31 -11.99 2.58 -3.74
C ALA A 31 -11.81 2.09 -5.18
N VAL A 32 -12.01 2.97 -6.18
CA VAL A 32 -11.85 2.62 -7.59
C VAL A 32 -10.38 2.64 -8.05
N ARG A 33 -9.54 3.48 -7.43
CA ARG A 33 -8.13 3.66 -7.84
C ARG A 33 -7.12 2.86 -7.03
N THR A 34 -7.52 2.29 -5.90
CA THR A 34 -6.66 1.43 -5.11
C THR A 34 -6.37 0.15 -5.90
N PRO A 35 -5.09 -0.17 -6.17
CA PRO A 35 -4.74 -1.43 -6.80
C PRO A 35 -5.17 -2.59 -5.90
N MET A 36 -5.89 -3.56 -6.47
CA MET A 36 -6.30 -4.77 -5.78
C MET A 36 -5.52 -5.95 -6.33
N ASP A 37 -4.78 -6.62 -5.45
CA ASP A 37 -4.14 -7.90 -5.74
C ASP A 37 -5.03 -9.04 -5.24
N ALA A 38 -5.06 -10.14 -6.00
CA ALA A 38 -5.89 -11.30 -5.67
C ALA A 38 -5.39 -12.07 -4.44
N VAL A 39 -4.10 -11.91 -4.11
CA VAL A 39 -3.44 -12.56 -2.98
C VAL A 39 -2.51 -11.56 -2.28
N PRO A 40 -2.37 -11.64 -0.95
CA PRO A 40 -1.36 -10.85 -0.26
C PRO A 40 0.05 -11.31 -0.66
N ASP A 41 1.00 -10.37 -0.73
CA ASP A 41 2.41 -10.73 -0.90
C ASP A 41 2.91 -11.44 0.36
N LEU A 42 3.26 -12.72 0.20
CA LEU A 42 3.80 -13.58 1.24
C LEU A 42 5.28 -13.89 1.00
N SER A 43 5.89 -13.27 -0.01
CA SER A 43 7.27 -13.52 -0.37
C SER A 43 8.20 -12.96 0.70
N GLU A 44 9.27 -13.70 0.98
CA GLU A 44 10.34 -13.17 1.81
C GLU A 44 11.12 -12.10 1.04
N ASN A 45 11.68 -11.13 1.75
CA ASN A 45 12.54 -10.11 1.14
C ASN A 45 13.92 -10.71 0.82
N GLN A 46 13.99 -11.45 -0.28
CA GLN A 46 15.19 -12.16 -0.71
C GLN A 46 16.02 -11.31 -1.69
N VAL A 47 17.33 -11.26 -1.46
CA VAL A 47 18.29 -10.69 -2.42
C VAL A 47 19.06 -11.83 -3.07
N ILE A 48 18.98 -11.93 -4.39
CA ILE A 48 19.69 -12.95 -5.17
C ILE A 48 21.00 -12.34 -5.69
N VAL A 49 22.13 -12.94 -5.34
CA VAL A 49 23.44 -12.65 -5.94
C VAL A 49 23.73 -13.73 -6.97
N PHE A 50 23.79 -13.34 -8.23
CA PHE A 50 24.08 -14.25 -9.34
C PHE A 50 25.33 -13.79 -10.08
N THR A 51 26.29 -14.70 -10.22
CA THR A 51 27.55 -14.46 -10.93
C THR A 51 27.75 -15.55 -11.96
N ASN A 52 28.02 -15.17 -13.21
CA ASN A 52 28.30 -16.11 -14.29
C ASN A 52 29.81 -16.27 -14.46
N TRP A 53 30.31 -17.51 -14.47
CA TRP A 53 31.73 -17.81 -14.69
C TRP A 53 31.93 -18.86 -15.78
N PRO A 54 31.90 -18.43 -17.06
CA PRO A 54 31.91 -19.35 -18.19
C PRO A 54 33.27 -20.04 -18.34
N GLY A 55 33.24 -21.34 -18.68
CA GLY A 55 34.44 -22.13 -18.95
C GLY A 55 35.03 -22.85 -17.74
N HIS A 56 34.46 -22.67 -16.55
CA HIS A 56 34.92 -23.30 -15.31
C HIS A 56 34.03 -24.48 -14.89
N GLY A 57 34.65 -25.48 -14.26
CA GLY A 57 33.95 -26.66 -13.76
C GLY A 57 33.12 -26.35 -12.51
N PRO A 58 32.13 -27.19 -12.15
CA PRO A 58 31.30 -26.97 -10.96
C PRO A 58 32.11 -26.82 -9.67
N GLN A 59 33.21 -27.56 -9.53
CA GLN A 59 34.10 -27.49 -8.37
C GLN A 59 34.79 -26.13 -8.26
N GLU A 60 35.27 -25.59 -9.39
CA GLU A 60 35.97 -24.30 -9.40
C GLU A 60 35.02 -23.16 -9.05
N VAL A 61 33.79 -23.21 -9.58
CA VAL A 61 32.72 -22.25 -9.27
C VAL A 61 32.32 -22.28 -7.79
N ASP A 62 32.25 -23.46 -7.18
CA ASP A 62 31.98 -23.59 -5.75
C ASP A 62 33.12 -23.01 -4.89
N GLU A 63 34.38 -23.28 -5.25
CA GLU A 63 35.53 -22.86 -4.45
C GLU A 63 35.87 -21.36 -4.55
N HIS A 64 35.51 -20.68 -5.65
CA HIS A 64 35.95 -19.30 -5.88
C HIS A 64 34.83 -18.28 -6.12
N VAL A 65 33.58 -18.73 -6.31
CA VAL A 65 32.44 -17.82 -6.60
C VAL A 65 31.29 -17.98 -5.62
N THR A 66 31.01 -19.20 -5.14
CA THR A 66 29.95 -19.48 -4.16
C THR A 66 30.45 -19.25 -2.74
#